data_AF-A0AAD6IJT1-F1
#
_entry.id   AF-A0AAD6IJT1-F1
#
_cell.length_a   1.000
_cell.length_b   1.000
_cell.length_c   1.000
_cell.angle_alpha   90.00
_cell.angle_beta   90.00
_cell.angle_gamma   90.00
#
_symmetry.space_group_name_H-M   'P 1'
#
loop_
_entity.id
_entity.type
_entity.pdbx_description
1 polymer ?
#
loop_
_entity_poly.entity_id
_entity_poly.type
_entity_poly.pdbx_seq_one_letter_code
_entity_poly.pdbx_strand_id
1 'polypeptide(L)'
;MPEVTDDTPIHLTEVDIDLDVQEILLAASQHDIPKLRRLLRTQSTLPDAANVKDTESGFSPLHSAIAACEPDSDTEGAQNGANGAETSELNPKGLDNETLKSAVETVKFLLQEGAIWNDLDKNNETPGCLARRIGALELYGLIVDAGVRAELLLNRLDAYEELSDEDDEENEEKQENDENQTETNVNANIATETETVPELVDATTTNPGVNNPQYLESQLNIQNDRILDSDQNGVMMAWESDIMRKSAKALLPTPGLKVLNIGHGMGIVDGFFQEQQPASHHIIEAHDDVVAEMKRRGWDSKPGVVIHQGRWQDILPGLVASGEMFDAIYYDTFAESYGDFREFFSEQVIGLLEQEGRWGFFNGMGADRQISYDVYQKVAEMDLFEAGFDVQWEEIAVPKLEGEWEGVRRAYWVVDDYRLPLCKFMD
;
A
#
# COMPACT_ATOMS: atom_id res chain seq x y z
N MET A 1 -69.10 6.05 -23.71
CA MET A 1 -67.83 5.91 -22.99
C MET A 1 -66.76 6.42 -23.94
N PRO A 2 -66.06 7.52 -23.66
CA PRO A 2 -64.90 7.89 -24.45
C PRO A 2 -63.66 7.16 -23.90
N GLU A 3 -62.85 6.64 -24.81
CA GLU A 3 -61.56 5.99 -24.56
C GLU A 3 -60.57 6.99 -23.93
N VAL A 4 -59.90 6.54 -22.88
CA VAL A 4 -58.74 7.21 -22.28
C VAL A 4 -57.52 6.63 -22.98
N THR A 5 -56.88 7.41 -23.85
CA THR A 5 -55.54 7.10 -24.35
C THR A 5 -54.54 7.59 -23.31
N ASP A 6 -53.90 6.64 -22.64
CA ASP A 6 -52.79 6.85 -21.72
C ASP A 6 -51.50 7.06 -22.54
N ASP A 7 -51.29 8.29 -22.99
CA ASP A 7 -50.01 8.74 -23.55
C ASP A 7 -49.10 9.17 -22.39
N THR A 8 -48.57 8.19 -21.66
CA THR A 8 -47.43 8.44 -20.76
C THR A 8 -46.16 8.52 -21.62
N PRO A 9 -45.42 9.64 -21.65
CA PRO A 9 -44.20 9.75 -22.44
C PRO A 9 -43.15 8.78 -21.90
N ILE A 10 -42.65 7.89 -22.75
CA ILE A 10 -41.47 7.07 -22.44
C ILE A 10 -40.29 8.04 -22.39
N HIS A 11 -39.80 8.32 -21.19
CA HIS A 11 -38.57 9.06 -20.99
C HIS A 11 -37.41 8.13 -21.35
N LEU A 12 -37.02 8.12 -22.62
CA LEU A 12 -35.73 7.59 -23.03
C LEU A 12 -34.69 8.47 -22.35
N THR A 13 -33.94 7.91 -21.40
CA THR A 13 -32.73 8.54 -20.87
C THR A 13 -31.79 8.76 -22.05
N GLU A 14 -31.50 10.01 -22.40
CA GLU A 14 -30.43 10.33 -23.36
C GLU A 14 -29.14 9.77 -22.77
N VAL A 15 -28.58 8.75 -23.44
CA VAL A 15 -27.26 8.22 -23.08
C VAL A 15 -26.24 9.20 -23.68
N ASP A 16 -25.61 9.99 -22.83
CA ASP A 16 -24.52 10.88 -23.20
C ASP A 16 -23.25 10.05 -23.41
N ILE A 17 -23.09 9.52 -24.63
CA ILE A 17 -21.94 8.70 -25.03
C ILE A 17 -20.92 9.62 -25.70
N ASP A 18 -19.78 9.82 -25.05
CA ASP A 18 -18.65 10.49 -25.67
C ASP A 18 -18.01 9.55 -26.70
N LEU A 19 -18.26 9.83 -27.99
CA LEU A 19 -17.78 9.03 -29.11
C LEU A 19 -16.24 9.01 -29.19
N ASP A 20 -15.57 10.07 -28.71
CA ASP A 20 -14.11 10.16 -28.71
C ASP A 20 -13.52 9.17 -27.69
N VAL A 21 -14.12 9.09 -26.51
CA VAL A 21 -13.75 8.12 -25.47
C VAL A 21 -14.01 6.70 -25.96
N GLN A 22 -15.20 6.42 -26.52
CA GLN A 22 -15.53 5.09 -27.05
C GLN A 22 -14.56 4.64 -28.14
N GLU A 23 -14.09 5.57 -28.99
CA GLU A 23 -13.14 5.22 -30.04
C GLU A 23 -11.77 4.80 -29.46
N ILE A 24 -11.30 5.46 -28.40
CA ILE A 24 -10.08 5.07 -27.69
C ILE A 24 -10.25 3.68 -27.05
N LEU A 25 -11.33 3.49 -26.28
CA LEU A 25 -11.56 2.24 -25.57
C LEU A 25 -11.73 1.06 -26.54
N LEU A 26 -12.37 1.30 -27.68
CA LEU A 26 -12.48 0.30 -28.75
C LEU A 26 -11.12 -0.02 -29.37
N ALA A 27 -10.26 0.99 -29.61
CA ALA A 27 -8.91 0.74 -30.10
C ALA A 27 -8.06 -0.04 -29.09
N ALA A 28 -8.27 0.21 -27.78
CA ALA A 28 -7.64 -0.52 -26.70
C ALA A 28 -8.09 -1.98 -26.62
N SER A 29 -9.40 -2.25 -26.69
CA SER A 29 -9.93 -3.62 -26.67
C SER A 29 -9.59 -4.42 -27.94
N GLN A 30 -9.33 -3.74 -29.06
CA GLN A 30 -8.84 -4.36 -30.29
C GLN A 30 -7.32 -4.52 -30.34
N HIS A 31 -6.59 -4.07 -29.31
CA HIS A 31 -5.13 -4.04 -29.27
C HIS A 31 -4.49 -3.33 -30.49
N ASP A 32 -5.17 -2.32 -31.04
CA ASP A 32 -4.72 -1.55 -32.21
C ASP A 32 -3.81 -0.40 -31.78
N ILE A 33 -2.55 -0.73 -31.47
CA ILE A 33 -1.52 0.24 -31.07
C ILE A 33 -1.36 1.39 -32.09
N PRO A 34 -1.31 1.16 -33.42
CA PRO A 34 -1.27 2.25 -34.40
C PRO A 34 -2.43 3.24 -34.28
N LYS A 35 -3.67 2.75 -34.09
CA LYS A 35 -4.84 3.59 -33.90
C LYS A 35 -4.80 4.31 -32.56
N LEU A 36 -4.49 3.60 -31.46
CA LEU A 36 -4.31 4.20 -30.14
C LEU A 36 -3.29 5.35 -30.18
N ARG A 37 -2.10 5.11 -30.73
CA ARG A 37 -1.06 6.15 -30.86
C ARG A 37 -1.54 7.38 -31.61
N ARG A 38 -2.39 7.20 -32.64
CA ARG A 38 -3.00 8.34 -33.34
C ARG A 38 -3.99 9.06 -32.44
N LEU A 39 -4.92 8.34 -31.81
CA LEU A 39 -5.97 8.93 -30.98
C LEU A 39 -5.38 9.71 -29.79
N LEU A 40 -4.47 9.08 -29.03
CA LEU A 40 -3.82 9.68 -27.86
C LEU A 40 -3.06 10.98 -28.18
N ARG A 41 -2.56 11.14 -29.41
CA ARG A 41 -1.81 12.33 -29.85
C ARG A 41 -2.64 13.40 -30.52
N THR A 42 -3.82 13.05 -31.04
CA THR A 42 -4.59 13.95 -31.93
C THR A 42 -5.85 14.52 -31.29
N GLN A 43 -6.34 13.92 -30.20
CA GLN A 43 -7.47 14.47 -29.46
C GLN A 43 -7.02 15.56 -28.49
N SER A 44 -6.79 16.77 -29.02
CA SER A 44 -6.50 17.96 -28.22
C SER A 44 -7.65 18.37 -27.28
N THR A 45 -8.83 17.79 -27.44
CA THR A 45 -10.02 17.98 -26.59
C THR A 45 -10.03 17.08 -25.35
N LEU A 46 -9.21 16.03 -25.33
CA LEU A 46 -9.07 15.10 -24.21
C LEU A 46 -7.62 15.18 -23.70
N PRO A 47 -7.33 16.09 -22.75
CA PRO A 47 -5.95 16.34 -22.30
C PRO A 47 -5.30 15.11 -21.64
N ASP A 48 -6.09 14.15 -21.16
CA ASP A 48 -5.64 12.91 -20.55
C ASP A 48 -6.24 11.67 -21.25
N ALA A 49 -6.03 11.60 -22.57
CA ALA A 49 -6.59 10.56 -23.43
C ALA A 49 -6.21 9.12 -23.00
N ALA A 50 -5.08 8.93 -22.31
CA ALA A 50 -4.65 7.62 -21.81
C ALA A 50 -5.47 7.13 -20.60
N ASN A 51 -6.15 8.03 -19.91
CA ASN A 51 -6.90 7.78 -18.67
C ASN A 51 -8.39 8.18 -18.77
N VAL A 52 -8.90 8.35 -20.00
CA VAL A 52 -10.34 8.56 -20.21
C VAL A 52 -11.14 7.41 -19.63
N LYS A 53 -12.35 7.69 -19.15
CA LYS A 53 -13.23 6.68 -18.56
C LYS A 53 -14.51 6.55 -19.32
N ASP A 54 -14.90 5.31 -19.56
CA ASP A 54 -16.24 4.97 -19.99
C ASP A 54 -17.28 5.43 -18.96
N THR A 55 -18.33 6.11 -19.41
CA THR A 55 -19.36 6.63 -18.50
C THR A 55 -20.26 5.53 -17.94
N GLU A 56 -20.31 4.34 -18.55
CA GLU A 56 -21.15 3.23 -18.09
C GLU A 56 -20.39 2.27 -17.16
N SER A 57 -19.24 1.76 -17.57
CA SER A 57 -18.42 0.78 -16.85
C SER A 57 -17.35 1.41 -15.95
N GLY A 58 -16.92 2.64 -16.25
CA GLY A 58 -15.75 3.26 -15.63
C GLY A 58 -14.41 2.73 -16.19
N PHE A 59 -14.44 1.92 -17.25
CA PHE A 59 -13.22 1.37 -17.85
C PHE A 59 -12.34 2.48 -18.43
N SER A 60 -11.07 2.41 -18.08
CA SER A 60 -9.98 3.10 -18.77
C SER A 60 -9.46 2.27 -19.94
N PRO A 61 -8.62 2.84 -20.84
CA PRO A 61 -8.00 2.08 -21.92
C PRO A 61 -7.25 0.83 -21.43
N LEU A 62 -6.63 0.88 -20.23
CA LEU A 62 -6.01 -0.29 -19.62
C LEU A 62 -7.03 -1.37 -19.27
N HIS A 63 -8.16 -1.01 -18.66
CA HIS A 63 -9.24 -1.96 -18.39
C HIS A 63 -9.75 -2.59 -19.69
N SER A 64 -10.01 -1.80 -20.72
CA SER A 64 -10.50 -2.30 -22.01
C SER A 64 -9.52 -3.25 -22.70
N ALA A 65 -8.22 -2.94 -22.67
CA ALA A 65 -7.19 -3.82 -23.23
C ALA A 65 -7.12 -5.18 -22.52
N ILE A 66 -7.29 -5.20 -21.19
CA ILE A 66 -7.25 -6.44 -20.40
C ILE A 66 -8.58 -7.20 -20.50
N ALA A 67 -9.71 -6.50 -20.46
CA ALA A 67 -11.05 -7.10 -20.56
C ALA A 67 -11.24 -7.87 -21.88
N ALA A 68 -10.60 -7.42 -22.96
CA ALA A 68 -10.62 -8.11 -24.25
C ALA A 68 -10.00 -9.53 -24.22
N CYS A 69 -9.27 -9.88 -23.16
CA CYS A 69 -8.76 -11.23 -22.94
C CYS A 69 -9.72 -12.13 -22.15
N GLU A 70 -10.84 -11.61 -21.64
CA GLU A 70 -11.80 -12.40 -20.87
C GLU A 70 -12.46 -13.45 -21.79
N PRO A 71 -12.50 -14.74 -21.39
CA PRO A 71 -13.13 -15.76 -22.19
C PRO A 71 -14.64 -15.58 -22.24
N ASP A 72 -15.26 -15.84 -23.40
CA ASP A 72 -16.71 -15.78 -23.55
C ASP A 72 -17.40 -16.70 -22.52
N SER A 73 -18.40 -16.18 -21.81
CA SER A 73 -19.13 -16.87 -20.73
C SER A 73 -19.75 -18.22 -21.13
N ASP A 74 -19.93 -18.46 -22.43
CA ASP A 74 -20.42 -19.73 -22.98
C ASP A 74 -19.39 -20.88 -22.93
N THR A 75 -18.14 -20.59 -22.56
CA THR A 75 -17.05 -21.58 -22.47
C THR A 75 -16.82 -22.13 -21.06
N GLU A 76 -17.37 -21.51 -20.01
CA GLU A 76 -17.17 -21.93 -18.60
C GLU A 76 -17.81 -23.29 -18.24
N GLY A 77 -18.73 -23.79 -19.08
CA GLY A 77 -19.34 -25.12 -18.93
C GLY A 77 -18.55 -26.29 -19.51
N ALA A 78 -17.47 -26.03 -20.26
CA ALA A 78 -16.65 -27.06 -20.87
C ALA A 78 -15.46 -27.42 -19.98
N GLN A 79 -15.72 -28.21 -18.92
CA GLN A 79 -14.69 -29.15 -18.49
C GLN A 79 -14.35 -30.02 -19.70
N ASN A 80 -13.12 -29.87 -20.21
CA ASN A 80 -12.51 -30.45 -21.40
C ASN A 80 -12.47 -29.53 -22.63
N GLY A 81 -11.39 -28.76 -22.71
CA GLY A 81 -10.59 -28.56 -23.92
C GLY A 81 -11.34 -28.10 -25.17
N ALA A 82 -11.39 -26.79 -25.38
CA ALA A 82 -11.24 -26.29 -26.75
C ALA A 82 -9.83 -26.72 -27.22
N ASN A 83 -9.78 -27.50 -28.31
CA ASN A 83 -8.58 -28.11 -28.86
C ASN A 83 -7.44 -27.08 -29.04
N GLY A 84 -6.48 -27.01 -28.10
CA GLY A 84 -5.24 -26.25 -28.25
C GLY A 84 -4.91 -25.20 -27.18
N ALA A 85 -5.73 -24.99 -26.15
CA ALA A 85 -5.38 -24.06 -25.07
C ALA A 85 -4.23 -24.63 -24.20
N GLU A 86 -3.03 -24.07 -24.35
CA GLU A 86 -1.87 -24.38 -23.49
C GLU A 86 -1.98 -23.59 -22.19
N THR A 87 -2.27 -24.27 -21.08
CA THR A 87 -2.22 -23.66 -19.76
C THR A 87 -0.76 -23.51 -19.32
N SER A 88 -0.48 -22.45 -18.58
CA SER A 88 0.82 -22.23 -17.93
C SER A 88 0.61 -21.58 -16.57
N GLU A 89 1.68 -21.46 -15.77
CA GLU A 89 1.62 -20.74 -14.49
C GLU A 89 1.19 -19.28 -14.69
N LEU A 90 1.51 -18.65 -15.82
CA LEU A 90 1.14 -17.26 -16.14
C LEU A 90 -0.21 -17.14 -16.88
N ASN A 91 -0.75 -18.27 -17.35
CA ASN A 91 -2.05 -18.36 -18.03
C ASN A 91 -2.83 -19.60 -17.53
N PRO A 92 -3.22 -19.61 -16.24
CA PRO A 92 -3.87 -20.78 -15.62
C PRO A 92 -5.24 -21.10 -16.23
N LYS A 93 -5.92 -20.11 -16.81
CA LYS A 93 -7.24 -20.30 -17.45
C LYS A 93 -7.16 -20.64 -18.94
N GLY A 94 -5.97 -20.73 -19.53
CA GLY A 94 -5.78 -21.11 -20.93
C GLY A 94 -6.37 -20.10 -21.92
N LEU A 95 -6.20 -18.80 -21.64
CA LEU A 95 -6.58 -17.70 -22.52
C LEU A 95 -5.89 -17.80 -23.88
N ASP A 96 -6.48 -17.21 -24.92
CA ASP A 96 -5.90 -17.21 -26.27
C ASP A 96 -4.53 -16.51 -26.30
N ASN A 97 -3.49 -17.24 -26.70
CA ASN A 97 -2.10 -16.78 -26.63
C ASN A 97 -1.81 -15.62 -27.61
N GLU A 98 -2.46 -15.56 -28.77
CA GLU A 98 -2.26 -14.47 -29.74
C GLU A 98 -2.86 -13.16 -29.21
N THR A 99 -4.06 -13.26 -28.64
CA THR A 99 -4.76 -12.15 -27.97
C THR A 99 -3.98 -11.69 -26.75
N LEU A 100 -3.51 -12.60 -25.90
CA LEU A 100 -2.71 -12.27 -24.72
C LEU A 100 -1.43 -11.54 -25.09
N LYS A 101 -0.72 -12.00 -26.12
CA LYS A 101 0.49 -11.33 -26.62
C LYS A 101 0.20 -9.92 -27.13
N SER A 102 -0.91 -9.72 -27.84
CA SER A 102 -1.32 -8.40 -28.34
C SER A 102 -1.73 -7.47 -27.20
N ALA A 103 -2.39 -8.01 -26.16
CA ALA A 103 -2.72 -7.30 -24.94
C ALA A 103 -1.48 -6.87 -24.17
N VAL A 104 -0.48 -7.74 -24.03
CA VAL A 104 0.81 -7.45 -23.37
C VAL A 104 1.48 -6.22 -23.99
N GLU A 105 1.56 -6.18 -25.32
CA GLU A 105 2.18 -5.05 -26.03
C GLU A 105 1.33 -3.78 -25.91
N THR A 106 0.01 -3.91 -25.92
CA THR A 106 -0.92 -2.78 -25.74
C THR A 106 -0.86 -2.19 -24.33
N VAL A 107 -0.83 -3.04 -23.29
CA VAL A 107 -0.71 -2.61 -21.89
C VAL A 107 0.62 -1.89 -21.66
N LYS A 108 1.75 -2.43 -22.15
CA LYS A 108 3.06 -1.75 -22.08
C LYS A 108 3.01 -0.39 -22.75
N PHE A 109 2.40 -0.31 -23.94
CA PHE A 109 2.26 0.94 -24.68
C PHE A 109 1.43 1.98 -23.91
N LEU A 110 0.27 1.59 -23.36
CA LEU A 110 -0.59 2.49 -22.59
C LEU A 110 0.12 3.00 -21.33
N LEU A 111 0.81 2.14 -20.60
CA LEU A 111 1.62 2.53 -19.44
C LEU A 111 2.74 3.52 -19.81
N GLN A 112 3.37 3.36 -20.98
CA GLN A 112 4.39 4.30 -21.48
C GLN A 112 3.81 5.66 -21.87
N GLU A 113 2.52 5.72 -22.25
CA GLU A 113 1.81 6.96 -22.57
C GLU A 113 1.09 7.54 -21.34
N GLY A 114 1.41 7.08 -20.13
CA GLY A 114 0.93 7.67 -18.86
C GLY A 114 -0.36 7.08 -18.31
N ALA A 115 -0.78 5.90 -18.75
CA ALA A 115 -1.97 5.25 -18.19
C ALA A 115 -1.77 4.85 -16.71
N ILE A 116 -2.79 5.11 -15.88
CA ILE A 116 -2.77 4.93 -14.42
C ILE A 116 -3.04 3.45 -14.10
N TRP A 117 -2.08 2.81 -13.43
CA TRP A 117 -2.06 1.37 -13.17
C TRP A 117 -3.10 0.92 -12.12
N ASN A 118 -3.46 1.80 -11.18
CA ASN A 118 -4.40 1.54 -10.08
C ASN A 118 -5.73 2.27 -10.23
N ASP A 119 -6.04 2.76 -11.44
CA ASP A 119 -7.28 3.46 -11.68
C ASP A 119 -8.49 2.54 -11.44
N LEU A 120 -9.58 3.07 -10.88
CA LEU A 120 -10.74 2.27 -10.48
C LEU A 120 -11.88 2.37 -11.50
N ASP A 121 -12.43 1.22 -11.88
CA ASP A 121 -13.71 1.14 -12.58
C ASP A 121 -14.91 1.32 -11.61
N LYS A 122 -16.14 1.22 -12.12
CA LYS A 122 -17.33 1.32 -11.28
C LYS A 122 -17.57 0.13 -10.35
N ASN A 123 -16.90 -1.00 -10.58
CA ASN A 123 -16.93 -2.17 -9.71
C ASN A 123 -15.83 -2.12 -8.64
N ASN A 124 -15.08 -1.01 -8.55
CA ASN A 124 -13.95 -0.84 -7.65
C ASN A 124 -12.82 -1.85 -7.95
N GLU A 125 -12.66 -2.27 -9.21
CA GLU A 125 -11.54 -3.05 -9.73
C GLU A 125 -10.50 -2.13 -10.38
N THR A 126 -9.22 -2.45 -10.19
CA THR A 126 -8.14 -1.87 -11.00
C THR A 126 -7.89 -2.73 -12.25
N PRO A 127 -7.11 -2.26 -13.25
CA PRO A 127 -6.69 -3.08 -14.37
C PRO A 127 -6.06 -4.41 -13.94
N GLY A 128 -5.26 -4.42 -12.87
CA GLY A 128 -4.68 -5.66 -12.35
C GLY A 128 -5.67 -6.53 -11.56
N CYS A 129 -6.66 -5.95 -10.85
CA CYS A 129 -7.74 -6.75 -10.27
C CYS A 129 -8.46 -7.56 -11.36
N LEU A 130 -8.81 -6.90 -12.47
CA LEU A 130 -9.42 -7.53 -13.64
C LEU A 130 -8.50 -8.60 -14.22
N ALA A 131 -7.22 -8.29 -14.47
CA ALA A 131 -6.24 -9.25 -15.00
C ALA A 131 -6.15 -10.53 -14.14
N ARG A 132 -6.08 -10.37 -12.81
CA ARG A 132 -6.06 -11.50 -11.87
C ARG A 132 -7.37 -12.29 -11.91
N ARG A 133 -8.52 -11.62 -11.93
CA ARG A 133 -9.84 -12.24 -11.98
C ARG A 133 -10.03 -13.11 -13.24
N ILE A 134 -9.58 -12.64 -14.39
CA ILE A 134 -9.65 -13.41 -15.65
C ILE A 134 -8.51 -14.42 -15.82
N GLY A 135 -7.55 -14.46 -14.88
CA GLY A 135 -6.41 -15.37 -14.91
C GLY A 135 -5.31 -14.99 -15.90
N ALA A 136 -5.24 -13.73 -16.35
CA ALA A 136 -4.18 -13.21 -17.20
C ALA A 136 -2.99 -12.74 -16.35
N LEU A 137 -2.26 -13.69 -15.75
CA LEU A 137 -1.24 -13.38 -14.73
C LEU A 137 0.01 -12.68 -15.31
N GLU A 138 0.29 -12.85 -16.61
CA GLU A 138 1.32 -12.04 -17.30
C GLU A 138 0.93 -10.56 -17.33
N LEU A 139 -0.32 -10.24 -17.69
CA LEU A 139 -0.83 -8.86 -17.67
C LEU A 139 -0.87 -8.32 -16.24
N TYR A 140 -1.28 -9.14 -15.27
CA TYR A 140 -1.24 -8.78 -13.85
C TYR A 140 0.17 -8.34 -13.42
N GLY A 141 1.19 -9.13 -13.78
CA GLY A 141 2.59 -8.81 -13.50
C GLY A 141 3.03 -7.47 -14.08
N LEU A 142 2.60 -7.12 -15.31
CA LEU A 142 2.91 -5.81 -15.90
C LEU A 142 2.31 -4.64 -15.13
N ILE A 143 1.08 -4.80 -14.62
CA ILE A 143 0.43 -3.75 -13.81
C ILE A 143 1.10 -3.64 -12.44
N VAL A 144 1.45 -4.76 -11.80
CA VAL A 144 2.25 -4.74 -10.55
C VAL A 144 3.58 -4.05 -10.78
N ASP A 145 4.31 -4.39 -11.83
CA ASP A 145 5.59 -3.75 -12.13
C ASP A 145 5.44 -2.26 -12.44
N ALA A 146 4.30 -1.84 -13.00
CA ALA A 146 3.98 -0.42 -13.18
C ALA A 146 3.76 0.29 -11.84
N GLY A 147 3.04 -0.34 -10.91
CA GLY A 147 2.89 0.17 -9.55
C GLY A 147 4.23 0.33 -8.85
N VAL A 148 5.09 -0.70 -8.88
CA VAL A 148 6.43 -0.62 -8.29
C VAL A 148 7.25 0.53 -8.87
N ARG A 149 7.25 0.72 -10.20
CA ARG A 149 7.95 1.85 -10.82
C ARG A 149 7.40 3.20 -10.39
N ALA A 150 6.08 3.31 -10.24
CA ALA A 150 5.44 4.54 -9.79
C ALA A 150 5.82 4.87 -8.35
N GLU A 151 5.70 3.90 -7.43
CA GLU A 151 6.06 4.07 -6.01
C GLU A 151 7.55 4.43 -5.85
N LEU A 152 8.46 3.75 -6.54
CA LEU A 152 9.90 4.06 -6.47
C LEU A 152 10.22 5.47 -6.99
N LEU A 153 9.54 5.92 -8.05
CA LEU A 153 9.72 7.26 -8.59
C LEU A 153 9.21 8.32 -7.61
N LEU A 154 8.01 8.15 -7.07
CA LEU A 154 7.41 9.07 -6.11
C LEU A 154 8.23 9.15 -4.82
N ASN A 155 8.65 8.00 -4.29
CA ASN A 155 9.55 7.91 -3.14
C ASN A 155 10.87 8.68 -3.33
N ARG A 156 11.32 8.87 -4.58
CA ARG A 156 12.52 9.65 -4.93
C ARG A 156 12.20 11.12 -5.19
N LEU A 157 11.02 11.44 -5.72
CA LEU A 157 10.55 12.81 -5.94
C LEU A 157 10.23 13.50 -4.61
N ASP A 158 9.62 12.79 -3.66
CA ASP A 158 9.37 13.31 -2.31
C ASP A 158 10.67 13.58 -1.54
N ALA A 159 11.75 12.86 -1.89
CA ALA A 159 13.10 13.11 -1.38
C ALA A 159 13.87 14.19 -2.15
N TYR A 160 13.32 14.67 -3.27
CA TYR A 160 13.94 15.72 -4.08
C TYR A 160 13.55 17.08 -3.50
N GLU A 161 14.35 17.57 -2.54
CA GLU A 161 14.37 19.00 -2.24
C GLU A 161 14.87 19.74 -3.49
N GLU A 162 14.10 20.71 -3.99
CA GLU A 162 14.56 21.62 -5.05
C GLU A 162 15.94 22.17 -4.64
N LEU A 163 16.96 21.88 -5.45
CA LEU A 163 18.22 22.62 -5.38
C LEU A 163 17.85 24.09 -5.59
N SER A 164 17.85 24.87 -4.51
CA SER A 164 17.86 26.31 -4.64
C SER A 164 19.07 26.65 -5.50
N ASP A 165 18.82 27.19 -6.69
CA ASP A 165 19.85 27.80 -7.52
C ASP A 165 20.42 29.02 -6.75
N GLU A 166 21.28 28.77 -5.77
CA GLU A 166 22.20 29.78 -5.26
C GLU A 166 23.29 29.91 -6.31
N ASP A 167 23.00 30.73 -7.32
CA ASP A 167 24.00 31.31 -8.20
C ASP A 167 25.12 31.91 -7.33
N ASP A 168 26.31 31.34 -7.50
CA ASP A 168 27.59 31.90 -7.08
C ASP A 168 27.73 33.34 -7.60
N GLU A 169 27.51 34.35 -6.75
CA GLU A 169 28.18 35.64 -6.90
C GLU A 169 28.81 36.09 -5.57
N GLU A 170 30.14 35.98 -5.54
CA GLU A 170 31.04 36.64 -4.60
C GLU A 170 30.72 38.15 -4.49
N ASN A 171 30.55 38.66 -3.26
CA ASN A 171 31.06 39.99 -2.93
C ASN A 171 31.25 40.21 -1.42
N GLU A 172 32.41 40.79 -1.10
CA GLU A 172 32.98 41.02 0.22
C GLU A 172 32.29 42.12 1.04
N GLU A 173 32.21 41.86 2.36
CA GLU A 173 32.26 42.75 3.54
C GLU A 173 31.50 44.11 3.57
N LYS A 174 30.58 44.29 4.55
CA LYS A 174 30.82 45.06 5.81
C LYS A 174 29.61 45.18 6.76
N GLN A 175 29.99 45.31 8.03
CA GLN A 175 29.31 45.41 9.34
C GLN A 175 28.10 46.35 9.59
N GLU A 176 27.30 45.87 10.57
CA GLU A 176 26.64 46.51 11.75
C GLU A 176 25.21 47.12 11.70
N ASN A 177 24.37 46.56 12.60
CA ASN A 177 23.21 47.06 13.39
C ASN A 177 22.14 47.92 12.68
N ASP A 178 20.83 47.72 12.82
CA ASP A 178 20.01 47.73 14.05
C ASP A 178 18.54 47.41 13.68
N GLU A 179 17.72 47.15 14.70
CA GLU A 179 16.30 46.78 14.72
C GLU A 179 15.35 47.58 13.79
N ASN A 180 14.33 46.92 13.21
CA ASN A 180 12.91 47.04 13.60
C ASN A 180 11.96 46.39 12.56
N GLN A 181 10.84 45.90 13.07
CA GLN A 181 9.69 45.28 12.39
C GLN A 181 9.12 46.15 11.26
N THR A 182 8.66 45.54 10.16
CA THR A 182 7.28 45.72 9.68
C THR A 182 6.94 44.73 8.56
N GLU A 183 5.85 44.00 8.79
CA GLU A 183 5.07 43.32 7.77
C GLU A 183 4.75 44.28 6.61
N THR A 184 4.93 43.85 5.37
CA THR A 184 4.11 44.32 4.26
C THR A 184 4.02 43.25 3.18
N ASN A 185 2.83 42.64 3.12
CA ASN A 185 2.33 41.89 1.99
C ASN A 185 2.55 42.66 0.68
N VAL A 186 3.23 42.02 -0.28
CA VAL A 186 3.10 42.40 -1.69
C VAL A 186 2.79 41.14 -2.48
N ASN A 187 1.50 41.01 -2.80
CA ASN A 187 0.99 40.11 -3.83
C ASN A 187 1.76 40.33 -5.14
N ALA A 188 2.50 39.32 -5.58
CA ALA A 188 2.88 39.17 -6.97
C ALA A 188 2.18 37.91 -7.50
N ASN A 189 1.06 38.15 -8.19
CA ASN A 189 0.41 37.16 -9.04
C ASN A 189 1.40 36.68 -10.11
N ILE A 190 1.86 35.45 -9.99
CA ILE A 190 2.33 34.67 -11.13
C ILE A 190 1.42 33.44 -11.16
N ALA A 191 0.61 33.38 -12.20
CA ALA A 191 -0.21 32.23 -12.52
C ALA A 191 0.71 31.08 -12.88
N THR A 192 0.97 30.19 -11.92
CA THR A 192 1.47 28.85 -12.18
C THR A 192 0.26 27.98 -12.47
N GLU A 193 0.20 27.48 -13.69
CA GLU A 193 -0.63 26.34 -14.05
C GLU A 193 -0.25 25.20 -13.10
N THR A 194 -1.18 24.87 -12.21
CA THR A 194 -1.10 23.65 -11.41
C THR A 194 -1.19 22.47 -12.37
N GLU A 195 -0.04 21.97 -12.82
CA GLU A 195 0.07 20.55 -13.17
C GLU A 195 -0.28 19.79 -11.91
N THR A 196 -1.52 19.29 -11.84
CA THR A 196 -1.94 18.36 -10.81
C THR A 196 -1.16 17.08 -11.04
N VAL A 197 -0.06 16.91 -10.31
CA VAL A 197 0.53 15.60 -10.09
C VAL A 197 -0.61 14.72 -9.56
N PRO A 198 -0.93 13.58 -10.19
CA PRO A 198 -1.99 12.71 -9.69
C PRO A 198 -1.59 12.25 -8.30
N GLU A 199 -2.32 12.72 -7.28
CA GLU A 199 -2.22 12.23 -5.92
C GLU A 199 -2.76 10.80 -5.93
N LEU A 200 -1.86 9.83 -6.05
CA LEU A 200 -2.23 8.43 -5.79
C LEU A 200 -2.68 8.37 -4.34
N VAL A 201 -3.83 7.74 -4.11
CA VAL A 201 -4.36 7.47 -2.77
C VAL A 201 -3.22 6.96 -1.89
N ASP A 202 -3.10 7.53 -0.70
CA ASP A 202 -2.14 7.12 0.33
C ASP A 202 -2.42 5.66 0.75
N ALA A 203 -1.97 4.73 -0.11
CA ALA A 203 -2.12 3.29 0.00
C ALA A 203 -1.08 2.70 0.97
N THR A 204 -0.26 3.56 1.57
CA THR A 204 0.79 3.21 2.52
C THR A 204 0.24 2.91 3.91
N THR A 205 -0.99 3.37 4.22
CA THR A 205 -1.66 3.09 5.47
C THR A 205 -2.80 2.07 5.26
N THR A 206 -2.86 1.07 6.13
CA THR A 206 -3.98 0.11 6.20
C THR A 206 -5.34 0.79 6.46
N ASN A 207 -5.33 2.06 6.88
CA ASN A 207 -6.50 2.90 7.08
C ASN A 207 -6.27 4.30 6.46
N PRO A 208 -6.61 4.48 5.16
CA PRO A 208 -6.41 5.75 4.47
C PRO A 208 -7.13 6.90 5.16
N GLY A 209 -6.38 7.93 5.56
CA GLY A 209 -6.88 9.15 6.21
C GLY A 209 -6.69 9.21 7.73
N VAL A 210 -6.00 8.26 8.34
CA VAL A 210 -5.55 8.36 9.74
C VAL A 210 -4.11 8.86 9.78
N ASN A 211 -3.86 9.98 10.47
CA ASN A 211 -2.51 10.46 10.72
C ASN A 211 -2.06 10.18 12.17
N ASN A 212 -0.76 10.05 12.37
CA ASN A 212 -0.16 9.69 13.65
C ASN A 212 -0.59 10.61 14.81
N PRO A 213 -0.55 11.95 14.69
CA PRO A 213 -0.96 12.83 15.79
C PRO A 213 -2.43 12.65 16.20
N GLN A 214 -3.34 12.53 15.22
CA GLN A 214 -4.76 12.32 15.50
C GLN A 214 -5.00 10.97 16.18
N TYR A 215 -4.28 9.93 15.78
CA TYR A 215 -4.36 8.61 16.43
C TYR A 215 -3.89 8.70 17.89
N LEU A 216 -2.74 9.31 18.16
CA LEU A 216 -2.19 9.42 19.52
C LEU A 216 -3.05 10.27 20.47
N GLU A 217 -3.83 11.21 19.93
CA GLU A 217 -4.79 12.02 20.69
C GLU A 217 -6.18 11.36 20.82
N SER A 218 -6.41 10.23 20.13
CA SER A 218 -7.72 9.58 20.11
C SER A 218 -8.02 8.81 21.41
N GLN A 219 -9.30 8.50 21.62
CA GLN A 219 -9.72 7.56 22.67
C GLN A 219 -9.92 6.18 22.06
N LEU A 220 -9.30 5.17 22.65
CA LEU A 220 -9.38 3.80 22.14
C LEU A 220 -10.54 3.04 22.77
N ASN A 221 -11.29 2.33 21.92
CA ASN A 221 -12.22 1.30 22.35
C ASN A 221 -11.48 -0.05 22.41
N ILE A 222 -10.90 -0.34 23.58
CA ILE A 222 -10.18 -1.58 23.85
C ILE A 222 -11.16 -2.67 24.30
N GLN A 223 -11.32 -3.69 23.48
CA GLN A 223 -12.13 -4.87 23.74
C GLN A 223 -11.26 -6.11 23.93
N ASN A 224 -11.87 -7.28 24.12
CA ASN A 224 -11.11 -8.53 24.30
C ASN A 224 -10.48 -9.03 23.01
N ASP A 225 -11.11 -8.75 21.87
CA ASP A 225 -10.77 -9.26 20.54
C ASP A 225 -10.28 -8.18 19.58
N ARG A 226 -10.41 -6.90 19.93
CA ARG A 226 -10.01 -5.77 19.06
C ARG A 226 -9.70 -4.49 19.83
N ILE A 227 -8.92 -3.62 19.21
CA ILE A 227 -8.73 -2.21 19.57
C ILE A 227 -9.20 -1.39 18.37
N LEU A 228 -10.11 -0.45 18.62
CA LEU A 228 -10.58 0.51 17.62
C LEU A 228 -10.24 1.93 18.07
N ASP A 229 -9.91 2.80 17.13
CA ASP A 229 -9.78 4.23 17.39
C ASP A 229 -11.16 4.92 17.48
N SER A 230 -11.17 6.25 17.68
CA SER A 230 -12.41 7.04 17.76
C SER A 230 -13.24 7.00 16.47
N ASP A 231 -12.61 6.75 15.33
CA ASP A 231 -13.20 6.69 14.01
C ASP A 231 -13.62 5.26 13.62
N GLN A 232 -13.50 4.30 14.52
CA GLN A 232 -13.75 2.86 14.31
C GLN A 232 -12.78 2.21 13.30
N ASN A 233 -11.59 2.76 13.11
CA ASN A 233 -10.53 2.06 12.38
C ASN A 233 -9.98 0.92 13.25
N GLY A 234 -9.70 -0.23 12.61
CA GLY A 234 -9.09 -1.37 13.28
C GLY A 234 -7.62 -1.09 13.56
N VAL A 235 -7.27 -0.89 14.84
CA VAL A 235 -5.89 -0.66 15.29
C VAL A 235 -5.15 -1.98 15.48
N MET A 236 -5.83 -2.95 16.09
CA MET A 236 -5.28 -4.27 16.39
C MET A 236 -6.43 -5.27 16.57
N MET A 237 -6.34 -6.47 15.98
CA MET A 237 -7.42 -7.48 16.07
C MET A 237 -6.90 -8.90 16.34
N ALA A 238 -7.69 -9.71 17.04
CA ALA A 238 -7.27 -11.02 17.54
C ALA A 238 -7.10 -12.09 16.45
N TRP A 239 -7.68 -11.92 15.25
CA TRP A 239 -7.53 -12.88 14.15
C TRP A 239 -6.06 -13.06 13.70
N GLU A 240 -5.21 -12.07 13.96
CA GLU A 240 -3.77 -12.06 13.64
C GLU A 240 -2.94 -12.96 14.56
N SER A 241 -3.56 -13.57 15.59
CA SER A 241 -2.85 -14.33 16.63
C SER A 241 -1.92 -15.42 16.09
N ASP A 242 -2.34 -16.15 15.05
CA ASP A 242 -1.51 -17.22 14.48
C ASP A 242 -0.31 -16.68 13.69
N ILE A 243 -0.46 -15.51 13.04
CA ILE A 243 0.64 -14.79 12.40
C ILE A 243 1.65 -14.35 13.47
N MET A 244 1.17 -13.66 14.52
CA MET A 244 2.02 -13.17 15.61
C MET A 244 2.76 -14.30 16.34
N ARG A 245 2.12 -15.46 16.54
CA ARG A 245 2.76 -16.64 17.11
C ARG A 245 3.92 -17.14 16.24
N LYS A 246 3.72 -17.19 14.93
CA LYS A 246 4.77 -17.59 13.98
C LYS A 246 5.91 -16.57 13.95
N SER A 247 5.60 -15.27 13.93
CA SER A 247 6.60 -14.19 14.00
C SER A 247 7.46 -14.32 15.25
N ALA A 248 6.83 -14.47 16.43
CA ALA A 248 7.55 -14.58 17.69
C ALA A 248 8.50 -15.78 17.73
N LYS A 249 8.07 -16.93 17.18
CA LYS A 249 8.88 -18.14 17.11
C LYS A 249 10.03 -18.03 16.09
N ALA A 250 9.82 -17.35 14.98
CA ALA A 250 10.85 -17.14 13.95
C ALA A 250 11.96 -16.19 14.44
N LEU A 251 11.57 -15.15 15.19
CA LEU A 251 12.47 -14.15 15.76
C LEU A 251 13.20 -14.65 17.02
N LEU A 252 12.51 -15.40 17.90
CA LEU A 252 13.10 -15.97 19.11
C LEU A 252 13.07 -17.51 19.05
N PRO A 253 13.93 -18.14 18.23
CA PRO A 253 13.93 -19.59 18.07
C PRO A 253 14.47 -20.33 19.30
N THR A 254 15.17 -19.63 20.20
CA THR A 254 15.77 -20.18 21.41
C THR A 254 15.59 -19.23 22.61
N PRO A 255 15.54 -19.77 23.84
CA PRO A 255 15.48 -18.94 25.05
C PRO A 255 16.71 -18.05 25.25
N GLY A 256 16.53 -16.99 26.05
CA GLY A 256 17.61 -16.13 26.51
C GLY A 256 18.04 -15.04 25.53
N LEU A 257 17.32 -14.86 24.42
CA LEU A 257 17.53 -13.76 23.48
C LEU A 257 16.93 -12.45 24.01
N LYS A 258 17.49 -11.31 23.62
CA LYS A 258 16.94 -9.99 23.87
C LYS A 258 16.02 -9.58 22.73
N VAL A 259 14.82 -9.12 23.05
CA VAL A 259 13.84 -8.68 22.05
C VAL A 259 13.37 -7.26 22.30
N LEU A 260 13.25 -6.49 21.22
CA LEU A 260 12.59 -5.20 21.16
C LEU A 260 11.32 -5.31 20.32
N ASN A 261 10.17 -5.00 20.93
CA ASN A 261 8.90 -4.84 20.24
C ASN A 261 8.55 -3.35 20.14
N ILE A 262 8.14 -2.89 18.96
CA ILE A 262 7.66 -1.53 18.70
C ILE A 262 6.17 -1.61 18.34
N GLY A 263 5.32 -1.16 19.27
CA GLY A 263 3.86 -1.31 19.20
C GLY A 263 3.38 -2.50 20.04
N HIS A 264 2.72 -2.23 21.17
CA HIS A 264 2.19 -3.28 22.04
C HIS A 264 0.83 -3.79 21.56
N GLY A 265 -0.04 -2.87 21.15
CA GLY A 265 -1.43 -3.16 20.80
C GLY A 265 -2.15 -3.93 21.91
N MET A 266 -2.55 -5.16 21.62
CA MET A 266 -3.24 -6.04 22.57
C MET A 266 -2.30 -6.93 23.41
N GLY A 267 -0.99 -6.86 23.17
CA GLY A 267 0.02 -7.69 23.82
C GLY A 267 0.03 -9.15 23.38
N ILE A 268 -0.49 -9.45 22.19
CA ILE A 268 -0.57 -10.80 21.63
C ILE A 268 0.83 -11.31 21.27
N VAL A 269 1.56 -10.58 20.42
CA VAL A 269 2.93 -10.94 20.04
C VAL A 269 3.86 -10.92 21.26
N ASP A 270 3.71 -9.94 22.14
CA ASP A 270 4.47 -9.85 23.38
C ASP A 270 4.25 -11.07 24.29
N GLY A 271 3.02 -11.58 24.34
CA GLY A 271 2.68 -12.81 25.03
C GLY A 271 3.48 -13.99 24.50
N PHE A 272 3.53 -14.14 23.17
CA PHE A 272 4.31 -15.19 22.53
C PHE A 272 5.82 -14.99 22.67
N PHE A 273 6.33 -13.75 22.69
CA PHE A 273 7.73 -13.49 23.03
C PHE A 273 8.04 -13.97 24.45
N GLN A 274 7.21 -13.64 25.44
CA GLN A 274 7.40 -14.09 26.82
C GLN A 274 7.38 -15.61 26.96
N GLU A 275 6.59 -16.33 26.15
CA GLU A 275 6.61 -17.80 26.10
C GLU A 275 7.96 -18.35 25.62
N GLN A 276 8.71 -17.61 24.79
CA GLN A 276 10.07 -17.98 24.37
C GLN A 276 11.14 -17.71 25.44
N GLN A 277 10.78 -17.17 26.61
CA GLN A 277 11.70 -16.91 27.73
C GLN A 277 12.91 -16.04 27.32
N PRO A 278 12.69 -14.78 26.88
CA PRO A 278 13.76 -13.86 26.54
C PRO A 278 14.58 -13.47 27.77
N ALA A 279 15.83 -13.07 27.57
CA ALA A 279 16.65 -12.49 28.64
C ALA A 279 16.19 -11.08 29.03
N SER A 280 15.79 -10.28 28.03
CA SER A 280 15.12 -9.00 28.19
C SER A 280 14.09 -8.80 27.09
N HIS A 281 13.01 -8.08 27.43
CA HIS A 281 11.90 -7.80 26.53
C HIS A 281 11.53 -6.32 26.63
N HIS A 282 12.01 -5.53 25.68
CA HIS A 282 11.73 -4.10 25.61
C HIS A 282 10.48 -3.90 24.75
N ILE A 283 9.54 -3.09 25.23
CA ILE A 283 8.30 -2.78 24.53
C ILE A 283 8.19 -1.26 24.45
N ILE A 284 8.07 -0.71 23.25
CA ILE A 284 7.80 0.70 23.01
C ILE A 284 6.32 0.86 22.69
N GLU A 285 5.64 1.74 23.42
CA GLU A 285 4.23 2.04 23.20
C GLU A 285 3.96 3.53 23.42
N ALA A 286 3.35 4.16 22.42
CA ALA A 286 3.13 5.60 22.38
C ALA A 286 1.75 5.99 22.91
N HIS A 287 0.74 5.15 22.73
CA HIS A 287 -0.64 5.52 23.02
C HIS A 287 -0.97 5.34 24.51
N ASP A 288 -1.40 6.41 25.17
CA ASP A 288 -1.63 6.44 26.63
C ASP A 288 -2.65 5.38 27.11
N ASP A 289 -3.76 5.19 26.39
CA ASP A 289 -4.75 4.14 26.71
C ASP A 289 -4.16 2.72 26.67
N VAL A 290 -3.28 2.43 25.69
CA VAL A 290 -2.61 1.13 25.58
C VAL A 290 -1.62 0.94 26.73
N VAL A 291 -0.83 1.97 27.05
CA VAL A 291 0.10 1.91 28.19
C VAL A 291 -0.63 1.72 29.52
N ALA A 292 -1.79 2.39 29.70
CA ALA A 292 -2.62 2.21 30.88
C ALA A 292 -3.14 0.76 30.97
N GLU A 293 -3.55 0.18 29.84
CA GLU A 293 -3.99 -1.21 29.77
C GLU A 293 -2.86 -2.21 30.04
N MET A 294 -1.66 -1.96 29.51
CA MET A 294 -0.45 -2.74 29.79
C MET A 294 -0.19 -2.84 31.28
N LYS A 295 -0.15 -1.69 31.97
CA LYS A 295 0.05 -1.59 33.42
C LYS A 295 -1.09 -2.28 34.18
N ARG A 296 -2.34 -2.10 33.75
CA ARG A 296 -3.50 -2.79 34.35
C ARG A 296 -3.39 -4.31 34.27
N ARG A 297 -2.83 -4.85 33.17
CA ARG A 297 -2.56 -6.28 32.96
C ARG A 297 -1.27 -6.76 33.62
N GLY A 298 -0.52 -5.88 34.27
CA GLY A 298 0.71 -6.21 35.01
C GLY A 298 1.94 -6.44 34.13
N TRP A 299 1.96 -5.90 32.91
CA TRP A 299 3.12 -6.01 32.01
C TRP A 299 4.39 -5.38 32.60
N ASP A 300 4.24 -4.28 33.33
CA ASP A 300 5.32 -3.57 34.03
C ASP A 300 5.98 -4.40 35.15
N SER A 301 5.33 -5.48 35.58
CA SER A 301 5.81 -6.38 36.63
C SER A 301 6.30 -7.73 36.10
N LYS A 302 6.24 -7.97 34.78
CA LYS A 302 6.67 -9.24 34.18
C LYS A 302 8.20 -9.36 34.17
N PRO A 303 8.76 -10.56 34.40
CA PRO A 303 10.21 -10.76 34.39
C PRO A 303 10.85 -10.33 33.06
N GLY A 304 11.91 -9.50 33.15
CA GLY A 304 12.68 -9.06 31.99
C GLY A 304 11.98 -8.01 31.12
N VAL A 305 10.74 -7.61 31.42
CA VAL A 305 10.02 -6.61 30.62
C VAL A 305 10.45 -5.19 31.01
N VAL A 306 10.71 -4.36 29.99
CA VAL A 306 10.98 -2.93 30.12
C VAL A 306 10.04 -2.18 29.19
N ILE A 307 9.18 -1.32 29.75
CA ILE A 307 8.22 -0.52 28.98
C ILE A 307 8.81 0.87 28.76
N HIS A 308 8.87 1.29 27.50
CA HIS A 308 9.22 2.64 27.07
C HIS A 308 7.96 3.34 26.59
N GLN A 309 7.45 4.28 27.39
CA GLN A 309 6.26 5.05 27.03
C GLN A 309 6.67 6.24 26.17
N GLY A 310 6.18 6.29 24.93
CA GLY A 310 6.45 7.36 23.98
C GLY A 310 6.56 6.86 22.54
N ARG A 311 6.72 7.80 21.61
CA ARG A 311 6.96 7.51 20.20
C ARG A 311 8.30 6.82 20.01
N TRP A 312 8.35 5.86 19.11
CA TRP A 312 9.61 5.16 18.81
C TRP A 312 10.65 6.12 18.23
N GLN A 313 10.23 7.13 17.46
CA GLN A 313 11.09 8.17 16.90
C GLN A 313 11.87 8.93 17.99
N ASP A 314 11.29 9.08 19.19
CA ASP A 314 11.92 9.78 20.32
C ASP A 314 12.74 8.83 21.21
N ILE A 315 12.35 7.56 21.30
CA ILE A 315 12.95 6.56 22.20
C ILE A 315 14.17 5.88 21.58
N LEU A 316 14.06 5.42 20.32
CA LEU A 316 15.09 4.58 19.67
C LEU A 316 16.46 5.26 19.59
N PRO A 317 16.59 6.57 19.24
CA PRO A 317 17.89 7.24 19.22
C PRO A 317 18.60 7.21 20.58
N GLY A 318 17.85 7.26 21.68
CA GLY A 318 18.39 7.15 23.03
C GLY A 318 18.93 5.74 23.34
N LEU A 319 18.24 4.70 22.88
CA LEU A 319 18.70 3.31 23.01
C LEU A 319 19.99 3.08 22.22
N VAL A 320 20.03 3.56 20.97
CA VAL A 320 21.25 3.52 20.13
C VAL A 320 22.42 4.23 20.83
N ALA A 321 22.20 5.46 21.32
CA ALA A 321 23.24 6.22 22.01
C ALA A 321 23.75 5.54 23.30
N SER A 322 22.90 4.72 23.94
CA SER A 322 23.28 3.93 25.11
C SER A 322 24.02 2.62 24.78
N GLY A 323 24.09 2.25 23.49
CA GLY A 323 24.68 1.01 23.01
C GLY A 323 23.85 -0.23 23.33
N GLU A 324 22.52 -0.07 23.49
CA GLU A 324 21.63 -1.21 23.66
C GLU A 324 21.43 -1.91 22.31
N MET A 325 21.56 -3.23 22.30
CA MET A 325 21.45 -4.07 21.11
C MET A 325 20.53 -5.26 21.42
N PHE A 326 19.84 -5.74 20.38
CA PHE A 326 18.82 -6.78 20.47
C PHE A 326 19.10 -7.91 19.48
N ASP A 327 18.87 -9.14 19.92
CA ASP A 327 18.90 -10.32 19.06
C ASP A 327 17.68 -10.39 18.12
N ALA A 328 16.58 -9.77 18.55
CA ALA A 328 15.32 -9.74 17.82
C ALA A 328 14.63 -8.37 17.88
N ILE A 329 14.11 -7.90 16.75
CA ILE A 329 13.28 -6.69 16.67
C ILE A 329 11.96 -7.01 15.95
N TYR A 330 10.83 -6.53 16.46
CA TYR A 330 9.53 -6.63 15.80
C TYR A 330 8.84 -5.28 15.72
N TYR A 331 8.41 -4.90 14.53
CA TYR A 331 7.76 -3.62 14.25
C TYR A 331 6.30 -3.83 13.84
N ASP A 332 5.37 -3.33 14.65
CA ASP A 332 3.93 -3.50 14.45
C ASP A 332 3.18 -2.28 15.02
N THR A 333 3.38 -1.15 14.35
CA THR A 333 2.82 0.14 14.74
C THR A 333 1.54 0.46 13.99
N PHE A 334 0.87 1.54 14.39
CA PHE A 334 -0.34 2.02 13.74
C PHE A 334 -0.21 3.49 13.33
N ALA A 335 -0.84 3.86 12.21
CA ALA A 335 -0.84 5.23 11.67
C ALA A 335 0.57 5.81 11.43
N GLU A 336 1.48 4.99 10.92
CA GLU A 336 2.81 5.40 10.42
C GLU A 336 2.79 5.35 8.89
N SER A 337 3.51 6.25 8.22
CA SER A 337 3.65 6.24 6.77
C SER A 337 4.66 5.18 6.31
N TYR A 338 4.69 4.87 5.01
CA TYR A 338 5.77 4.07 4.46
C TYR A 338 7.15 4.72 4.64
N GLY A 339 7.21 6.06 4.58
CA GLY A 339 8.44 6.82 4.84
C GLY A 339 8.99 6.59 6.24
N ASP A 340 8.11 6.62 7.25
CA ASP A 340 8.45 6.31 8.65
C ASP A 340 8.98 4.88 8.80
N PHE A 341 8.33 3.91 8.14
CA PHE A 341 8.78 2.52 8.14
C PHE A 341 10.17 2.36 7.49
N ARG A 342 10.41 3.06 6.38
CA ARG A 342 11.70 3.07 5.70
C ARG A 342 12.81 3.66 6.56
N GLU A 343 12.57 4.81 7.19
CA GLU A 343 13.51 5.43 8.13
C GLU A 343 13.82 4.50 9.30
N PHE A 344 12.79 3.83 9.84
CA PHE A 344 12.96 2.88 10.94
C PHE A 344 14.01 1.80 10.60
N PHE A 345 13.91 1.14 9.45
CA PHE A 345 14.87 0.09 9.12
C PHE A 345 16.19 0.60 8.55
N SER A 346 16.20 1.73 7.85
CA SER A 346 17.44 2.29 7.28
C SER A 346 18.34 2.95 8.33
N GLU A 347 17.79 3.38 9.47
CA GLU A 347 18.55 4.06 10.52
C GLU A 347 18.53 3.29 11.85
N GLN A 348 17.33 3.02 12.38
CA GLN A 348 17.19 2.56 13.76
C GLN A 348 17.54 1.07 13.91
N VAL A 349 17.06 0.21 12.99
CA VAL A 349 17.38 -1.22 13.03
C VAL A 349 18.89 -1.44 12.91
N ILE A 350 19.59 -0.69 12.06
CA ILE A 350 21.06 -0.78 11.91
C ILE A 350 21.78 -0.53 13.24
N GLY A 351 21.32 0.46 14.01
CA GLY A 351 21.93 0.83 15.29
C GLY A 351 21.53 -0.04 16.49
N LEU A 352 20.53 -0.93 16.34
CA LEU A 352 19.92 -1.68 17.45
C LEU A 352 19.98 -3.20 17.28
N LEU A 353 20.18 -3.70 16.06
CA LEU A 353 20.17 -5.14 15.79
C LEU A 353 21.58 -5.73 15.96
N GLU A 354 21.69 -6.81 16.74
CA GLU A 354 22.93 -7.59 16.84
C GLU A 354 23.33 -8.15 15.45
N GLN A 355 24.63 -8.41 15.24
CA GLN A 355 25.15 -8.84 13.93
C GLN A 355 24.47 -10.11 13.38
N GLU A 356 24.13 -11.05 14.27
CA GLU A 356 23.44 -12.31 13.95
C GLU A 356 21.93 -12.23 14.27
N GLY A 357 21.46 -11.03 14.63
CA GLY A 357 20.09 -10.75 15.00
C GLY A 357 19.15 -10.85 13.81
N ARG A 358 17.85 -10.95 14.11
CA ARG A 358 16.79 -11.01 13.12
C ARG A 358 15.73 -9.99 13.44
N TRP A 359 15.10 -9.44 12.42
CA TRP A 359 13.97 -8.57 12.64
C TRP A 359 12.83 -8.87 11.69
N GLY A 360 11.64 -8.45 12.08
CA GLY A 360 10.43 -8.63 11.29
C GLY A 360 9.45 -7.52 11.58
N PHE A 361 8.36 -7.51 10.83
CA PHE A 361 7.31 -6.52 10.97
C PHE A 361 5.96 -7.12 10.58
N PHE A 362 4.87 -6.50 11.03
CA PHE A 362 3.56 -6.82 10.49
C PHE A 362 3.43 -6.27 9.06
N ASN A 363 3.39 -7.17 8.08
CA ASN A 363 3.32 -6.80 6.67
C ASN A 363 1.87 -6.59 6.24
N GLY A 364 1.29 -5.46 6.62
CA GLY A 364 -0.09 -5.05 6.29
C GLY A 364 -0.22 -4.12 5.07
N MET A 365 0.89 -3.66 4.49
CA MET A 365 0.90 -2.58 3.49
C MET A 365 0.14 -2.97 2.23
N GLY A 366 -0.90 -2.20 1.89
CA GLY A 366 -1.76 -2.49 0.73
C GLY A 366 -2.61 -3.77 0.84
N ALA A 367 -2.74 -4.37 2.03
CA ALA A 367 -3.47 -5.63 2.20
C ALA A 367 -5.00 -5.51 2.02
N ASP A 368 -5.52 -4.30 1.87
CA ASP A 368 -6.91 -4.02 1.48
C ASP A 368 -7.17 -4.29 -0.01
N ARG A 369 -6.11 -4.57 -0.80
CA ARG A 369 -6.21 -5.01 -2.19
C ARG A 369 -4.99 -5.81 -2.64
N GLN A 370 -5.21 -7.01 -3.19
CA GLN A 370 -4.12 -7.90 -3.64
C GLN A 370 -3.04 -7.22 -4.50
N ILE A 371 -3.42 -6.38 -5.47
CA ILE A 371 -2.45 -5.74 -6.34
C ILE A 371 -1.56 -4.74 -5.57
N SER A 372 -2.14 -3.99 -4.64
CA SER A 372 -1.41 -3.04 -3.79
C SER A 372 -0.46 -3.79 -2.88
N TYR A 373 -0.92 -4.89 -2.28
CA TYR A 373 -0.10 -5.78 -1.45
C TYR A 373 1.10 -6.35 -2.21
N ASP A 374 0.91 -6.78 -3.47
CA ASP A 374 1.99 -7.30 -4.31
C ASP A 374 2.97 -6.19 -4.77
N VAL A 375 2.49 -4.96 -4.98
CA VAL A 375 3.33 -3.80 -5.26
C VAL A 375 4.20 -3.46 -4.06
N TYR A 376 3.59 -3.24 -2.88
CA TYR A 376 4.34 -2.86 -1.68
C TYR A 376 5.28 -3.95 -1.19
N GLN A 377 4.99 -5.23 -1.42
CA GLN A 377 5.97 -6.28 -1.13
C GLN A 377 7.25 -6.09 -1.95
N LYS A 378 7.14 -5.84 -3.27
CA LYS A 378 8.31 -5.63 -4.13
C LYS A 378 9.05 -4.33 -3.78
N VAL A 379 8.32 -3.26 -3.46
CA VAL A 379 8.92 -1.99 -3.02
C VAL A 379 9.69 -2.19 -1.72
N ALA A 380 9.08 -2.83 -0.71
CA ALA A 380 9.73 -3.13 0.56
C ALA A 380 10.96 -4.04 0.37
N GLU A 381 10.89 -5.06 -0.46
CA GLU A 381 12.05 -5.93 -0.74
C GLU A 381 13.22 -5.15 -1.36
N MET A 382 12.95 -4.20 -2.27
CA MET A 382 13.99 -3.34 -2.84
C MET A 382 14.58 -2.38 -1.81
N ASP A 383 13.75 -1.70 -1.02
CA ASP A 383 14.23 -0.74 -0.02
C ASP A 383 14.98 -1.43 1.14
N LEU A 384 14.55 -2.63 1.55
CA LEU A 384 15.27 -3.47 2.52
C LEU A 384 16.65 -3.87 2.00
N PHE A 385 16.72 -4.25 0.72
CA PHE A 385 17.99 -4.58 0.08
C PHE A 385 18.92 -3.35 -0.02
N GLU A 386 18.39 -2.18 -0.37
CA GLU A 386 19.14 -0.92 -0.35
C GLU A 386 19.68 -0.57 1.05
N ALA A 387 18.92 -0.89 2.10
CA ALA A 387 19.32 -0.72 3.50
C ALA A 387 20.29 -1.80 4.03
N GLY A 388 20.65 -2.80 3.22
CA GLY A 388 21.61 -3.84 3.59
C GLY A 388 21.01 -5.06 4.30
N PHE A 389 19.72 -5.32 4.10
CA PHE A 389 19.03 -6.50 4.64
C PHE A 389 18.63 -7.50 3.56
N ASP A 390 18.83 -8.79 3.86
CA ASP A 390 18.13 -9.87 3.17
C ASP A 390 16.79 -10.13 3.86
N VAL A 391 15.73 -10.33 3.09
CA VAL A 391 14.41 -10.73 3.60
C VAL A 391 14.01 -12.12 3.12
N GLN A 392 13.52 -12.95 4.03
CA GLN A 392 12.87 -14.21 3.74
C GLN A 392 11.37 -14.08 3.99
N TRP A 393 10.56 -14.62 3.08
CA TRP A 393 9.10 -14.58 3.17
C TRP A 393 8.54 -15.99 3.44
N GLU A 394 7.75 -16.15 4.49
CA GLU A 394 6.90 -17.34 4.70
C GLU A 394 5.44 -16.99 4.38
N GLU A 395 4.82 -17.74 3.47
CA GLU A 395 3.39 -17.60 3.18
C GLU A 395 2.53 -18.31 4.25
N ILE A 396 1.53 -17.59 4.74
CA ILE A 396 0.60 -18.05 5.76
C ILE A 396 -0.82 -17.80 5.25
N ALA A 397 -1.56 -18.87 4.99
CA ALA A 397 -2.97 -18.76 4.63
C ALA A 397 -3.78 -18.04 5.72
N VAL A 398 -4.46 -16.98 5.33
CA VAL A 398 -5.34 -16.20 6.21
C VAL A 398 -6.72 -16.85 6.21
N PRO A 399 -7.31 -17.11 7.39
CA PRO A 399 -8.68 -17.64 7.44
C PRO A 399 -9.67 -16.66 6.83
N LYS A 400 -10.84 -17.14 6.41
CA LYS A 400 -11.91 -16.23 5.96
C LYS A 400 -12.36 -15.37 7.14
N LEU A 401 -12.14 -14.06 7.04
CA LEU A 401 -12.40 -13.06 8.08
C LEU A 401 -13.87 -12.59 8.08
N GLU A 402 -14.81 -13.51 7.86
CA GLU A 402 -16.24 -13.22 7.87
C GLU A 402 -16.68 -12.78 9.27
N GLY A 403 -17.27 -11.60 9.39
CA GLY A 403 -17.74 -11.05 10.68
C GLY A 403 -16.68 -10.31 11.49
N GLU A 404 -15.38 -10.49 11.20
CA GLU A 404 -14.30 -9.76 11.89
C GLU A 404 -14.45 -8.23 11.71
N TRP A 405 -14.98 -7.81 10.57
CA TRP A 405 -15.20 -6.41 10.21
C TRP A 405 -16.47 -5.78 10.80
N GLU A 406 -17.27 -6.51 11.58
CA GLU A 406 -18.47 -5.94 12.20
C GLU A 406 -18.11 -4.81 13.18
N GLY A 407 -18.63 -3.61 12.94
CA GLY A 407 -18.31 -2.42 13.73
C GLY A 407 -16.96 -1.79 13.40
N VAL A 408 -16.21 -2.31 12.42
CA VAL A 408 -14.98 -1.70 11.90
C VAL A 408 -15.33 -0.84 10.69
N ARG A 409 -14.82 0.40 10.63
CA ARG A 409 -15.11 1.37 9.57
C ARG A 409 -14.77 0.83 8.18
N ARG A 410 -13.62 0.16 8.06
CA ARG A 410 -13.08 -0.40 6.83
C ARG A 410 -12.32 -1.70 7.13
N ALA A 411 -12.46 -2.67 6.24
CA ALA A 411 -11.60 -3.84 6.26
C ALA A 411 -10.21 -3.43 5.78
N TYR A 412 -9.19 -3.68 6.60
CA TYR A 412 -7.80 -3.42 6.23
C TYR A 412 -7.09 -4.64 5.63
N TRP A 413 -7.78 -5.79 5.57
CA TRP A 413 -7.23 -7.03 5.05
C TRP A 413 -8.26 -7.77 4.19
N VAL A 414 -7.90 -8.07 2.94
CA VAL A 414 -8.72 -8.87 2.01
C VAL A 414 -7.91 -9.92 1.24
N VAL A 415 -6.60 -9.98 1.47
CA VAL A 415 -5.67 -10.89 0.78
C VAL A 415 -5.79 -12.31 1.37
N ASP A 416 -5.64 -13.33 0.51
CA ASP A 416 -5.80 -14.73 0.94
C ASP A 416 -4.60 -15.25 1.77
N ASP A 417 -3.38 -14.76 1.50
CA ASP A 417 -2.15 -15.21 2.15
C ASP A 417 -1.34 -14.03 2.73
N TYR A 418 -0.96 -14.14 4.00
CA TYR A 418 -0.02 -13.22 4.66
C TYR A 418 1.41 -13.65 4.34
N ARG A 419 2.30 -12.69 4.08
CA ARG A 419 3.71 -12.94 3.78
C ARG A 419 4.53 -12.45 4.96
N LEU A 420 5.00 -13.38 5.78
CA LEU A 420 5.75 -13.11 7.00
C LEU A 420 7.19 -12.76 6.67
N PRO A 421 7.64 -11.53 6.97
CA PRO A 421 9.03 -11.13 6.75
C PRO A 421 9.93 -11.61 7.90
N LEU A 422 11.06 -12.19 7.52
CA LEU A 422 12.19 -12.41 8.42
C LEU A 422 13.44 -11.82 7.78
N CYS A 423 13.87 -10.69 8.32
CA CYS A 423 14.98 -9.91 7.82
C CYS A 423 16.25 -10.16 8.64
N LYS A 424 17.41 -10.14 7.99
CA LYS A 424 18.74 -10.19 8.60
C LYS A 424 19.70 -9.30 7.83
N PHE A 425 20.82 -8.90 8.43
CA PHE A 425 21.89 -8.25 7.65
C PHE A 425 22.35 -9.16 6.52
N MET A 426 22.67 -8.56 5.37
CA MET A 426 23.31 -9.26 4.26
C MET A 426 24.71 -9.76 4.68
N ASP A 427 25.09 -10.92 4.14
CA ASP A 427 26.37 -11.59 4.45
C ASP A 427 27.59 -10.93 3.78
#